data_AF-A0A7D5UMS9-F1
#
_entry.id   AF-A0A7D5UMS9-F1
#
_cell.length_a   1.000
_cell.length_b   1.000
_cell.length_c   1.000
_cell.angle_alpha   90.00
_cell.angle_beta   90.00
_cell.angle_gamma   90.00
#
_symmetry.space_group_name_H-M   'P 1'
#
loop_
_entity.id
_entity.type
_entity.pdbx_description
1 polymer ?
#
loop_
_entity_poly.entity_id
_entity_poly.type
_entity_poly.pdbx_seq_one_letter_code
_entity_poly.pdbx_strand_id
1 'polypeptide(L)'
;MREKTGYLYKAVKELSTRYSNGGPCLSLKIGKDRIVIVNSLEANKEMLYNDDFDGRPKGIFYQTRTWGERRGLMLTDGELWKEQRRFLITHLK
;
A
#
# COMPACT_ATOMS: atom_id res chain seq x y z
N MET A 1 7.76 9.33 -17.23
CA MET A 1 6.29 9.36 -16.98
C MET A 1 5.96 10.24 -15.77
N ARG A 2 6.41 9.91 -14.55
CA ARG A 2 6.16 10.74 -13.34
C ARG A 2 6.62 12.19 -13.49
N GLU A 3 7.79 12.42 -14.07
CA GLU A 3 8.30 13.78 -14.35
C GLU A 3 7.39 14.59 -15.28
N LYS A 4 6.68 13.91 -16.21
CA LYS A 4 5.75 14.56 -17.14
C LYS A 4 4.38 14.81 -16.50
N THR A 5 3.92 13.93 -15.61
CA THR A 5 2.59 14.00 -14.98
C THR A 5 2.58 14.71 -13.63
N GLY A 6 3.74 14.97 -13.03
CA GLY A 6 3.95 15.55 -11.70
C GLY A 6 3.65 14.60 -10.54
N TYR A 7 2.60 13.79 -10.66
CA TYR A 7 2.12 12.90 -9.59
C TYR A 7 2.17 11.43 -10.00
N LEU A 8 2.44 10.56 -9.01
CA LEU A 8 2.48 9.11 -9.22
C LEU A 8 1.12 8.55 -9.66
N TYR A 9 0.03 8.94 -8.99
CA TYR A 9 -1.31 8.43 -9.34
C TYR A 9 -1.73 8.82 -10.77
N LYS A 10 -1.33 10.01 -11.24
CA LYS A 10 -1.54 10.43 -12.64
C LYS A 10 -0.71 9.58 -13.61
N ALA A 11 0.53 9.27 -13.25
CA ALA A 11 1.36 8.38 -14.06
C ALA A 11 0.77 6.96 -14.14
N VAL A 12 0.29 6.42 -13.02
CA VAL A 12 -0.40 5.12 -12.97
C VAL A 12 -1.69 5.15 -13.79
N LYS A 13 -2.48 6.23 -13.69
CA LYS A 13 -3.71 6.38 -14.48
C LYS A 13 -3.41 6.34 -15.98
N GLU A 14 -2.39 7.07 -16.42
CA GLU A 14 -1.93 7.07 -17.81
C GLU A 14 -1.44 5.69 -18.25
N LEU A 15 -0.67 5.00 -17.40
CA LEU A 15 -0.20 3.63 -17.69
C LEU A 15 -1.36 2.63 -17.79
N SER A 16 -2.35 2.74 -16.92
CA SER A 16 -3.55 1.91 -16.95
C SER A 16 -4.35 2.13 -18.25
N THR A 17 -4.51 3.37 -18.70
CA THR A 17 -5.14 3.65 -20.00
C THR A 17 -4.37 3.00 -21.15
N ARG A 18 -3.03 3.07 -21.14
CA ARG A 18 -2.19 2.56 -22.23
C ARG A 18 -2.05 1.04 -22.26
N TYR A 19 -1.98 0.39 -21.11
CA TYR A 19 -1.58 -1.02 -21.00
C TYR A 19 -2.67 -1.95 -20.46
N SER A 20 -3.70 -1.41 -19.80
CA SER A 20 -4.82 -2.19 -19.27
C SER A 20 -6.19 -1.71 -19.78
N ASN A 21 -6.23 -0.94 -20.87
CA ASN A 21 -7.44 -0.36 -21.45
C ASN A 21 -8.29 0.41 -20.40
N GLY A 22 -7.61 1.08 -19.47
CA GLY A 22 -8.28 1.80 -18.37
C GLY A 22 -8.86 0.89 -17.29
N GLY A 23 -8.43 -0.38 -17.25
CA GLY A 23 -8.89 -1.37 -16.29
C GLY A 23 -8.63 -0.98 -14.82
N PRO A 24 -9.37 -1.61 -13.88
CA PRO A 24 -9.36 -1.23 -12.46
C PRO A 24 -8.03 -1.49 -11.76
N CYS A 25 -7.21 -2.40 -12.29
CA CYS A 25 -5.91 -2.77 -11.74
C CYS A 25 -4.82 -2.75 -12.82
N LEU A 26 -3.58 -2.52 -12.39
CA LEU A 26 -2.39 -2.56 -13.23
C LEU A 26 -1.28 -3.35 -12.51
N SER A 27 -0.74 -4.37 -13.17
CA SER A 27 0.42 -5.11 -12.66
C SER A 27 1.72 -4.47 -13.13
N LEU A 28 2.63 -4.19 -12.20
CA LEU A 28 3.95 -3.65 -12.46
C LEU A 28 5.03 -4.50 -11.81
N LYS A 29 6.18 -4.61 -12.48
CA LYS A 29 7.41 -5.14 -11.88
C LYS A 29 8.30 -3.97 -11.50
N ILE A 30 8.54 -3.77 -10.21
CA ILE A 30 9.41 -2.72 -9.68
C ILE A 30 10.62 -3.40 -9.04
N GLY A 31 11.77 -3.33 -9.71
CA GLY A 31 12.96 -4.08 -9.29
C GLY A 31 12.69 -5.59 -9.29
N LYS A 32 12.80 -6.21 -8.12
CA LYS A 32 12.51 -7.64 -7.91
C LYS A 32 11.05 -7.91 -7.54
N ASP A 33 10.31 -6.89 -7.14
CA ASP A 33 8.96 -7.05 -6.61
C ASP A 33 7.92 -6.96 -7.73
N ARG A 34 6.88 -7.79 -7.62
CA ARG A 34 5.68 -7.72 -8.46
C ARG A 34 4.59 -7.06 -7.64
N ILE A 35 4.09 -5.93 -8.14
CA ILE A 35 3.14 -5.08 -7.43
C ILE A 35 1.90 -4.93 -8.30
N VAL A 36 0.73 -5.08 -7.68
CA VAL A 36 -0.55 -4.74 -8.31
C VAL A 36 -0.97 -3.38 -7.78
N ILE A 37 -1.25 -2.44 -8.68
CA ILE A 37 -1.76 -1.13 -8.34
C ILE A 37 -3.24 -1.06 -8.67
N VAL A 38 -4.04 -0.65 -7.69
CA VAL A 38 -5.48 -0.44 -7.82
C VAL A 38 -5.76 1.01 -8.23
N ASN A 39 -6.53 1.19 -9.29
CA ASN A 39 -6.66 2.45 -10.02
C ASN A 39 -8.11 2.84 -10.38
N SER A 40 -9.11 2.17 -9.81
CA SER A 40 -10.52 2.59 -9.83
C SER A 40 -11.06 2.80 -8.41
N LEU A 41 -12.14 3.57 -8.27
CA LEU A 41 -12.73 3.86 -6.97
C LEU A 41 -13.32 2.59 -6.34
N GLU A 42 -13.97 1.76 -7.15
CA GLU A 42 -14.66 0.54 -6.74
C GLU A 42 -13.66 -0.49 -6.21
N ALA A 43 -12.58 -0.74 -6.95
CA ALA A 43 -11.55 -1.67 -6.54
C ALA A 43 -10.75 -1.14 -5.33
N ASN A 44 -10.57 0.18 -5.21
CA ASN A 44 -9.96 0.76 -4.00
C ASN A 44 -10.82 0.54 -2.77
N LYS A 45 -12.15 0.72 -2.88
CA LYS A 45 -13.08 0.42 -1.78
C LYS A 45 -13.02 -1.05 -1.41
N GLU A 46 -13.10 -1.95 -2.38
CA GLU A 46 -13.01 -3.39 -2.16
C GLU A 46 -11.71 -3.76 -1.42
N MET A 47 -10.58 -3.26 -1.89
CA MET A 47 -9.28 -3.50 -1.25
C MET A 47 -9.21 -2.94 0.18
N LEU A 48 -9.74 -1.74 0.42
CA LEU A 48 -9.69 -1.08 1.74
C LEU A 48 -10.62 -1.71 2.78
N TYR A 49 -11.68 -2.39 2.36
CA TYR A 49 -12.63 -3.07 3.24
C TYR A 49 -12.40 -4.58 3.35
N ASN A 50 -11.36 -5.10 2.70
CA ASN A 50 -11.02 -6.52 2.75
C ASN A 50 -9.71 -6.72 3.52
N ASP A 51 -9.84 -7.31 4.71
CA ASP A 51 -8.75 -7.62 5.64
C ASP A 51 -7.67 -8.53 5.02
N ASP A 52 -7.96 -9.26 3.93
CA ASP A 52 -6.95 -10.06 3.19
C ASP A 52 -5.82 -9.18 2.62
N PHE A 53 -6.09 -7.89 2.39
CA PHE A 53 -5.11 -6.93 1.87
C PHE A 53 -4.45 -6.05 2.95
N ASP A 54 -4.76 -6.26 4.23
CA ASP A 54 -4.22 -5.44 5.33
C ASP A 54 -2.77 -5.77 5.70
N GLY A 55 -2.25 -6.89 5.20
CA GLY A 55 -0.88 -7.33 5.45
C GLY A 55 0.16 -6.26 5.12
N ARG A 56 1.11 -6.04 6.03
CA ARG A 56 2.20 -5.08 5.80
C ARG A 56 3.39 -5.76 5.10
N PRO A 57 4.10 -5.05 4.21
CA PRO A 57 5.28 -5.59 3.54
C PRO A 57 6.33 -6.12 4.53
N LYS A 58 6.94 -7.25 4.18
CA LYS A 58 8.02 -7.88 4.94
C LYS A 58 9.34 -7.77 4.17
N GLY A 59 10.44 -7.90 4.88
CA GLY A 59 11.79 -7.94 4.31
C GLY A 59 12.74 -6.96 4.99
N ILE A 60 14.02 -7.07 4.63
CA ILE A 60 15.14 -6.33 5.26
C ILE A 60 14.85 -4.84 5.28
N PHE A 61 14.39 -4.27 4.16
CA PHE A 61 14.07 -2.84 4.06
C PHE A 61 13.08 -2.35 5.13
N TYR A 62 12.12 -3.19 5.53
CA TYR A 62 11.10 -2.86 6.53
C TYR A 62 11.58 -3.20 7.95
N GLN A 63 12.24 -4.35 8.14
CA GLN A 63 12.73 -4.81 9.44
C GLN A 63 13.84 -3.91 10.00
N THR A 64 14.75 -3.41 9.14
CA THR A 64 15.84 -2.52 9.59
C THR A 64 15.32 -1.20 10.17
N ARG A 65 14.10 -0.76 9.78
CA ARG A 65 13.49 0.48 10.30
C ARG A 65 13.14 0.40 11.79
N THR A 66 13.10 -0.81 12.33
CA THR A 66 12.66 -1.11 13.70
C THR A 66 13.60 -2.14 14.36
N TRP A 67 14.89 -2.08 14.02
CA TRP A 67 15.95 -2.90 14.60
C TRP A 67 15.69 -4.43 14.54
N GLY A 68 15.09 -4.89 13.46
CA GLY A 68 14.82 -6.31 13.23
C GLY A 68 13.48 -6.81 13.76
N GLU A 69 12.77 -6.00 14.56
CA GLU A 69 11.46 -6.36 15.10
C GLU A 69 10.34 -5.63 14.39
N ARG A 70 9.12 -6.17 14.36
CA ARG A 70 7.97 -5.44 13.80
C ARG A 70 7.31 -4.60 14.88
N ARG A 71 7.41 -3.27 14.75
CA ARG A 71 6.90 -2.32 15.75
C ARG A 71 6.17 -1.15 15.09
N GLY A 72 5.22 -0.57 15.82
CA GLY A 72 4.50 0.64 15.43
C GLY A 72 3.45 0.44 14.33
N LEU A 73 2.65 1.47 14.11
CA LEU A 73 1.44 1.43 13.28
C LEU A 73 1.69 1.15 11.78
N MET A 74 2.89 1.48 11.28
CA MET A 74 3.18 1.38 9.84
C MET A 74 3.63 -0.03 9.41
N LEU A 75 4.18 -0.81 10.33
CA LEU A 75 4.86 -2.08 10.01
C LEU A 75 4.24 -3.30 10.70
N THR A 76 3.33 -3.10 11.67
CA THR A 76 2.54 -4.16 12.28
C THR A 76 1.22 -4.36 11.53
N ASP A 77 0.66 -5.57 11.66
CA ASP A 77 -0.65 -5.98 11.14
C ASP A 77 -1.38 -6.83 12.20
N GLY A 78 -2.65 -7.13 11.94
CA GLY A 78 -3.48 -7.96 12.82
C GLY A 78 -3.72 -7.32 14.20
N GLU A 79 -3.75 -8.15 15.24
CA GLU A 79 -4.14 -7.73 16.58
C GLU A 79 -3.17 -6.72 17.20
N LEU A 80 -1.86 -6.90 16.97
CA LEU A 80 -0.83 -5.98 17.46
C LEU A 80 -1.02 -4.56 16.89
N TRP A 81 -1.40 -4.45 15.63
CA TRP A 81 -1.72 -3.15 15.02
C TRP A 81 -2.96 -2.52 15.65
N LYS A 82 -4.02 -3.31 15.88
CA LYS A 82 -5.27 -2.84 16.51
C LYS A 82 -5.01 -2.31 17.92
N GLU A 83 -4.23 -3.03 18.72
CA GLU A 83 -3.84 -2.61 20.06
C GLU A 83 -3.06 -1.29 20.05
N GLN A 84 -2.00 -1.21 19.23
CA GLN A 84 -1.16 -0.02 19.12
C GLN A 84 -1.94 1.20 18.63
N ARG A 85 -2.82 1.01 17.63
CA ARG A 85 -3.70 2.08 17.12
C ARG A 85 -4.64 2.60 18.20
N ARG A 86 -5.31 1.68 18.93
CA ARG A 86 -6.24 2.04 20.01
C ARG A 86 -5.51 2.84 21.08
N PHE A 87 -4.33 2.37 21.51
CA PHE A 87 -3.51 3.09 22.48
C PHE A 87 -3.22 4.52 22.02
N LEU A 88 -2.73 4.71 20.78
CA LEU A 88 -2.39 6.05 20.28
C LEU A 88 -3.60 6.98 20.22
N ILE A 89 -4.73 6.52 19.68
CA ILE A 89 -5.95 7.35 19.56
C ILE A 89 -6.50 7.73 20.94
N THR A 90 -6.35 6.87 21.94
CA THR A 90 -6.81 7.15 23.31
C THR A 90 -5.92 8.19 24.00
N HIS A 91 -4.61 8.15 23.80
CA HIS A 91 -3.65 8.95 24.58
C HIS A 91 -3.14 10.20 23.87
N LEU A 92 -3.27 10.30 22.54
CA LEU A 92 -2.80 11.44 21.73
C LEU A 92 -3.97 12.28 21.17
N LYS A 93 -5.02 12.46 21.97
CA LYS A 93 -6.14 13.36 21.62
C LYS A 93 -5.75 14.82 21.71
#